data_AF-B0MXB2-F1
#
_entry.id   AF-B0MXB2-F1
#
_cell.length_a   1.000
_cell.length_b   1.000
_cell.length_c   1.000
_cell.angle_alpha   90.00
_cell.angle_beta   90.00
_cell.angle_gamma   90.00
#
_symmetry.space_group_name_H-M   'P 1'
#
loop_
_entity.id
_entity.type
_entity.pdbx_description
1 polymer ?
#
loop_
_entity_poly.entity_id
_entity_poly.type
_entity_poly.pdbx_seq_one_letter_code
_entity_poly.pdbx_strand_id
1 'polypeptide(L)'
;MSKSANIVAASLLNKHHVIVRIGRLNFRFYQPYIKDLARAFADERLDLSIDGRQRYSLKTMSKLLFHCRWQQRLFLWYAGRYSDYRQIRIAAQKIADITTGKDLLESVKIDKTRKKTITETIGNNSIAGIMATMMKHLNISYRDAFEKVNYPTMMLMMIDKVRSLVGDEKKIVKGSGKEMAARRRQKNK
;
A
#
# COMPACT_ATOMS: atom_id res chain seq x y z
N MET A 1 -17.13 17.29 3.87
CA MET A 1 -16.74 15.85 3.86
C MET A 1 -15.47 15.69 4.69
N SER A 2 -15.35 14.62 5.47
CA SER A 2 -14.11 14.35 6.23
C SER A 2 -12.95 14.11 5.26
N LYS A 3 -11.74 14.57 5.61
CA LYS A 3 -10.52 14.40 4.78
C LYS A 3 -10.30 12.94 4.37
N SER A 4 -10.62 11.99 5.27
CA SER A 4 -10.57 10.55 5.00
C SER A 4 -11.55 10.09 3.93
N ALA A 5 -12.82 10.55 3.98
CA ALA A 5 -13.82 10.15 2.99
C ALA A 5 -13.43 10.60 1.56
N ASN A 6 -12.84 11.80 1.44
CA ASN A 6 -12.33 12.27 0.15
C ASN A 6 -11.16 11.43 -0.37
N ILE A 7 -10.25 10.99 0.49
CA ILE A 7 -9.13 10.12 0.10
C ILE A 7 -9.65 8.77 -0.38
N VAL A 8 -10.56 8.15 0.38
CA VAL A 8 -11.16 6.86 0.02
C VAL A 8 -11.92 6.96 -1.30
N ALA A 9 -12.76 7.98 -1.48
CA ALA A 9 -13.50 8.20 -2.73
C ALA A 9 -12.57 8.46 -3.92
N ALA A 10 -11.53 9.27 -3.73
CA ALA A 10 -10.54 9.53 -4.78
C ALA A 10 -9.76 8.27 -5.15
N SER A 11 -9.47 7.39 -4.19
CA SER A 11 -8.80 6.11 -4.44
C SER A 11 -9.69 5.12 -5.18
N LEU A 12 -10.96 5.02 -4.81
CA LEU A 12 -11.93 4.18 -5.53
C LEU A 12 -12.11 4.63 -6.99
N LEU A 13 -12.05 5.94 -7.24
CA LEU A 13 -12.14 6.51 -8.59
C LEU A 13 -10.79 6.56 -9.33
N ASN A 14 -9.72 6.04 -8.73
CA ASN A 14 -8.34 6.15 -9.22
C ASN A 14 -7.89 7.59 -9.57
N LYS A 15 -8.37 8.58 -8.83
CA LYS A 15 -8.01 10.01 -8.93
C LYS A 15 -7.00 10.44 -7.86
N HIS A 16 -6.81 9.60 -6.84
CA HIS A 16 -5.84 9.86 -5.78
C HIS A 16 -4.42 9.77 -6.34
N HIS A 17 -3.68 10.86 -6.21
CA HIS A 17 -2.33 10.98 -6.73
C HIS A 17 -1.42 11.72 -5.77
N VAL A 18 -0.13 11.42 -5.87
CA VAL A 18 0.94 12.14 -5.18
C VAL A 18 1.77 12.89 -6.21
N ILE A 19 2.12 14.12 -5.89
CA ILE A 19 3.03 14.94 -6.70
C ILE A 19 4.46 14.70 -6.22
N VAL A 20 5.28 14.22 -7.15
CA VAL A 20 6.68 13.88 -6.93
C VAL A 20 7.53 14.86 -7.73
N ARG A 21 8.39 15.60 -7.03
CA ARG A 21 9.33 16.53 -7.64
C ARG A 21 10.67 15.84 -7.87
N ILE A 22 11.13 15.84 -9.12
CA ILE A 22 12.43 15.32 -9.53
C ILE A 22 13.09 16.42 -10.35
N GLY A 23 14.18 16.99 -9.84
CA GLY A 23 14.81 18.18 -10.40
C GLY A 23 13.87 19.38 -10.39
N ARG A 24 13.54 19.88 -11.59
CA ARG A 24 12.61 21.01 -11.80
C ARG A 24 11.21 20.58 -12.20
N LEU A 25 10.99 19.28 -12.47
CA LEU A 25 9.71 18.77 -12.96
C LEU A 25 8.90 18.13 -11.84
N ASN A 26 7.58 18.29 -11.95
CA ASN A 26 6.60 17.68 -11.06
C ASN A 26 5.86 16.58 -11.82
N PHE A 27 5.88 15.37 -11.27
CA PHE A 27 5.21 14.20 -11.83
C PHE A 27 4.05 13.80 -10.93
N ARG A 28 2.88 13.53 -11.54
CA ARG A 28 1.72 12.98 -10.82
C ARG A 28 1.78 11.47 -10.88
N PHE A 29 1.79 10.84 -9.71
CA PHE A 29 1.77 9.39 -9.58
C PHE A 29 0.43 8.95 -8.99
N TYR A 30 -0.29 8.11 -9.71
CA TYR A 30 -1.58 7.54 -9.29
C TYR A 30 -1.37 6.18 -8.62
N GLN A 31 -2.40 5.70 -7.92
CA GLN A 31 -2.36 4.37 -7.32
C GLN A 31 -2.24 3.29 -8.42
N PRO A 32 -1.25 2.39 -8.34
CA PRO A 32 -1.01 1.42 -9.41
C PRO A 32 -2.00 0.25 -9.35
N TYR A 33 -2.27 -0.31 -10.54
CA TYR A 33 -2.95 -1.60 -10.67
C TYR A 33 -1.96 -2.76 -10.54
N ILE A 34 -2.45 -3.98 -10.31
CA ILE A 34 -1.59 -5.17 -10.24
C ILE A 34 -0.80 -5.37 -11.55
N LYS A 35 -1.40 -5.09 -12.71
CA LYS A 35 -0.70 -5.10 -14.01
C LYS A 35 0.50 -4.15 -14.08
N ASP A 36 0.39 -2.98 -13.46
CA ASP A 36 1.46 -1.97 -13.48
C ASP A 36 2.62 -2.39 -12.58
N LEU A 37 2.29 -2.99 -11.43
CA LEU A 37 3.27 -3.59 -10.53
C LEU A 37 3.97 -4.77 -11.21
N ALA A 38 3.21 -5.72 -11.76
CA ALA A 38 3.76 -6.87 -12.48
C ALA A 38 4.72 -6.44 -13.58
N ARG A 39 4.39 -5.38 -14.33
CA ARG A 39 5.26 -4.81 -15.37
C ARG A 39 6.50 -4.12 -14.80
N ALA A 40 6.35 -3.31 -13.76
CA ALA A 40 7.45 -2.55 -13.19
C ALA A 40 8.51 -3.47 -12.60
N PHE A 41 8.06 -4.52 -11.92
CA PHE A 41 8.89 -5.46 -11.18
C PHE A 41 9.20 -6.76 -11.94
N ALA A 42 8.80 -6.89 -13.21
CA ALA A 42 9.10 -8.08 -14.02
C ALA A 42 10.60 -8.45 -14.07
N ASP A 43 11.49 -7.46 -13.92
CA ASP A 43 12.94 -7.64 -13.98
C ASP A 43 13.61 -7.71 -12.58
N GLU A 44 12.87 -7.47 -11.49
CA GLU A 44 13.41 -7.41 -10.13
C GLU A 44 12.83 -8.57 -9.30
N ARG A 45 13.68 -9.28 -8.54
CA ARG A 45 13.17 -10.24 -7.53
C ARG A 45 12.35 -9.45 -6.51
N LEU A 46 11.04 -9.60 -6.57
CA LEU A 46 10.10 -9.01 -5.64
C LEU A 46 10.26 -9.66 -4.27
N ASP A 47 11.14 -9.12 -3.44
CA ASP A 47 11.04 -9.30 -2.00
C ASP A 47 9.95 -8.35 -1.50
N LEU A 48 8.70 -8.79 -1.62
CA LEU A 48 7.55 -8.16 -0.97
C LEU A 48 7.60 -8.49 0.53
N SER A 49 8.67 -8.10 1.22
CA SER A 49 8.62 -8.03 2.67
C SER A 49 7.62 -6.92 3.02
N ILE A 50 6.60 -7.32 3.79
CA ILE A 50 5.56 -6.46 4.34
C ILE A 50 6.15 -5.47 5.37
N ASP A 51 7.42 -5.63 5.72
CA ASP A 51 8.17 -4.72 6.58
C ASP A 51 8.67 -3.50 5.79
N GLY A 52 7.82 -2.47 5.85
CA GLY A 52 7.97 -1.22 5.15
C GLY A 52 9.38 -0.63 5.22
N ARG A 53 10.02 -0.57 4.05
CA ARG A 53 10.88 0.52 3.51
C ARG A 53 11.43 0.05 2.16
N GLN A 54 10.56 -0.24 1.20
CA GLN A 54 11.02 -0.54 -0.15
C GLN A 54 11.58 0.74 -0.79
N ARG A 55 12.86 0.68 -1.17
CA ARG A 55 13.49 1.73 -1.98
C ARG A 55 13.36 1.30 -3.44
N TYR A 56 12.52 2.00 -4.20
CA TYR A 56 12.43 1.75 -5.63
C TYR A 56 13.67 2.26 -6.36
N SER A 57 14.21 1.42 -7.24
CA SER A 57 15.20 1.85 -8.20
C SER A 57 14.60 2.91 -9.13
N LEU A 58 15.43 3.82 -9.63
CA LEU A 58 15.02 4.83 -10.61
C LEU A 58 14.41 4.18 -11.87
N LYS A 59 14.92 2.99 -12.24
CA LYS A 59 14.38 2.17 -13.34
C LYS A 59 12.94 1.75 -13.04
N THR A 60 12.67 1.25 -11.84
CA THR A 60 11.34 0.83 -11.39
C THR A 60 10.39 2.02 -11.31
N MET A 61 10.83 3.16 -10.78
CA MET A 61 10.05 4.41 -10.78
C MET A 61 9.66 4.84 -12.19
N SER A 62 10.60 4.76 -13.16
CA SER A 62 10.33 5.13 -14.55
C SER A 62 9.25 4.24 -15.17
N LYS A 63 9.28 2.93 -14.90
CA LYS A 63 8.28 1.98 -15.39
C LYS A 63 6.91 2.17 -14.76
N LEU A 64 6.87 2.55 -13.49
CA LEU A 64 5.64 2.86 -12.76
C LEU A 64 5.02 4.17 -13.25
N LEU A 65 5.84 5.20 -13.53
CA LEU A 65 5.38 6.50 -13.99
C LEU A 65 4.94 6.51 -15.46
N PHE A 66 5.65 5.78 -16.32
CA PHE A 66 5.47 5.87 -17.76
C PHE A 66 5.24 4.51 -18.39
N HIS A 67 4.16 4.42 -19.17
CA HIS A 67 3.88 3.23 -19.97
C HIS A 67 4.69 3.18 -21.27
N CYS A 68 5.19 4.29 -21.79
CA CYS A 68 5.92 4.30 -23.05
C CYS A 68 7.43 4.17 -22.83
N ARG A 69 8.10 3.28 -23.58
CA ARG A 69 9.57 3.06 -23.47
C ARG A 69 10.40 4.33 -23.70
N TRP A 70 9.98 5.19 -24.64
CA TRP A 70 10.69 6.43 -24.93
C TRP A 70 10.58 7.44 -23.77
N GLN A 71 9.41 7.56 -23.14
CA GLN A 71 9.20 8.39 -21.95
C GLN A 71 10.02 7.89 -20.76
N GLN A 72 10.12 6.56 -20.59
CA GLN A 72 10.98 5.97 -19.56
C GLN A 72 12.45 6.35 -19.77
N ARG A 73 12.97 6.23 -21.00
CA ARG A 73 14.34 6.61 -21.33
C ARG A 73 14.59 8.10 -21.10
N LEU A 74 13.65 8.95 -21.52
CA LEU A 74 13.75 10.41 -21.36
C LEU A 74 13.72 10.80 -19.88
N PHE A 75 12.86 10.16 -19.08
CA PHE A 75 12.83 10.34 -17.63
C PHE A 75 14.14 9.88 -16.98
N LEU A 76 14.67 8.71 -17.34
CA LEU A 76 15.93 8.21 -16.77
C LEU A 76 17.11 9.13 -17.12
N TRP A 77 17.16 9.60 -18.36
CA TRP A 77 18.16 10.57 -18.80
C TRP A 77 18.04 11.90 -18.04
N TYR A 78 16.82 12.44 -17.94
CA TYR A 78 16.55 13.67 -17.20
C TYR A 78 16.89 13.52 -15.72
N ALA A 79 16.44 12.43 -15.10
CA ALA A 79 16.61 12.19 -13.69
C ALA A 79 18.10 11.98 -13.34
N GLY A 80 18.85 11.27 -14.19
CA GLY A 80 20.29 11.11 -14.02
C GLY A 80 21.09 12.41 -14.17
N ARG A 81 20.59 13.39 -14.94
CA ARG A 81 21.31 14.64 -15.21
C ARG A 81 20.95 15.80 -14.28
N TYR A 82 19.71 15.84 -13.77
CA TYR A 82 19.17 17.02 -13.06
C TYR A 82 18.68 16.75 -11.64
N SER A 83 18.79 15.53 -11.11
CA SER A 83 18.22 15.18 -9.80
C SER A 83 19.29 14.92 -8.75
N ASP A 84 19.11 15.52 -7.58
CA ASP A 84 19.88 15.14 -6.40
C ASP A 84 19.43 13.79 -5.87
N TYR A 85 20.38 13.00 -5.34
CA TYR A 85 20.08 11.72 -4.68
C TYR A 85 19.02 11.85 -3.57
N ARG A 86 19.02 12.96 -2.83
CA ARG A 86 18.01 13.25 -1.80
C ARG A 86 16.60 13.38 -2.40
N GLN A 87 16.46 14.03 -3.56
CA GLN A 87 15.18 14.20 -4.23
C GLN A 87 14.67 12.85 -4.73
N ILE A 88 15.53 12.03 -5.35
CA ILE A 88 15.19 10.67 -5.80
C ILE A 88 14.72 9.82 -4.62
N ARG A 89 15.41 9.88 -3.48
CA ARG A 89 15.02 9.12 -2.28
C ARG A 89 13.65 9.55 -1.73
N ILE A 90 13.39 10.85 -1.63
CA ILE A 90 12.08 11.37 -1.18
C ILE A 90 10.99 10.98 -2.16
N ALA A 91 11.28 11.06 -3.46
CA ALA A 91 10.38 10.65 -4.52
C ALA A 91 10.04 9.15 -4.44
N ALA A 92 11.06 8.29 -4.31
CA ALA A 92 10.88 6.84 -4.17
C ALA A 92 10.04 6.50 -2.94
N GLN A 93 10.29 7.15 -1.80
CA GLN A 93 9.51 6.95 -0.58
C GLN A 93 8.04 7.34 -0.77
N LYS A 94 7.77 8.50 -1.38
CA LYS A 94 6.41 8.94 -1.69
C LYS A 94 5.68 7.97 -2.62
N ILE A 95 6.36 7.43 -3.63
CA ILE A 95 5.81 6.41 -4.54
C ILE A 95 5.54 5.10 -3.78
N ALA A 96 6.40 4.72 -2.83
CA ALA A 96 6.18 3.54 -1.99
C ALA A 96 4.98 3.71 -1.06
N ASP A 97 4.84 4.88 -0.42
CA ASP A 97 3.74 5.18 0.49
C ASP A 97 2.38 5.11 -0.22
N ILE A 98 2.26 5.69 -1.43
CA ILE A 98 1.01 5.61 -2.21
C ILE A 98 0.78 4.22 -2.82
N THR A 99 1.83 3.49 -3.21
CA THR A 99 1.72 2.12 -3.76
C THR A 99 1.27 1.12 -2.70
N THR A 100 1.76 1.27 -1.46
CA THR A 100 1.32 0.46 -0.32
C THR A 100 -0.02 0.91 0.24
N GLY A 101 -0.53 2.08 -0.19
CA GLY A 101 -1.77 2.64 0.32
C GLY A 101 -1.66 3.14 1.75
N LYS A 102 -0.47 3.50 2.22
CA LYS A 102 -0.24 3.93 3.61
C LYS A 102 -1.16 5.08 4.02
N ASP A 103 -1.26 6.12 3.18
CA ASP A 103 -2.13 7.27 3.42
C ASP A 103 -3.62 6.86 3.51
N LEU A 104 -4.01 5.89 2.70
CA LEU A 104 -5.37 5.35 2.67
C LEU A 104 -5.67 4.54 3.94
N LEU A 105 -4.76 3.64 4.32
CA LEU A 105 -4.88 2.79 5.52
C LEU A 105 -4.82 3.60 6.82
N GLU A 106 -4.01 4.65 6.89
CA GLU A 106 -3.97 5.55 8.05
C GLU A 106 -5.23 6.40 8.18
N SER A 107 -5.86 6.75 7.05
CA SER A 107 -7.07 7.58 7.04
C SER A 107 -8.33 6.82 7.49
N VAL A 108 -8.34 5.50 7.35
CA VAL A 108 -9.46 4.62 7.70
C VAL A 108 -9.26 4.06 9.11
N LYS A 109 -10.29 4.16 9.96
CA LYS A 109 -10.28 3.56 11.30
C LYS A 109 -10.45 2.04 11.20
N ILE A 110 -9.37 1.35 10.92
CA ILE A 110 -9.37 -0.11 10.83
C ILE A 110 -9.39 -0.70 12.24
N ASP A 111 -10.34 -1.62 12.48
CA ASP A 111 -10.41 -2.39 13.72
C ASP A 111 -9.19 -3.30 13.85
N LYS A 112 -8.36 -3.06 14.87
CA LYS A 112 -7.16 -3.87 15.11
C LYS A 112 -7.54 -5.15 15.85
N THR A 113 -7.02 -6.28 15.41
CA THR A 113 -7.17 -7.58 16.07
C THR A 113 -5.82 -8.06 16.60
N ARG A 114 -5.80 -8.69 17.77
CA ARG A 114 -4.62 -9.39 18.31
C ARG A 114 -4.87 -10.88 18.30
N LYS A 115 -4.01 -11.64 17.61
CA LYS A 115 -3.93 -13.11 17.73
C LYS A 115 -2.99 -13.46 18.89
N LYS A 116 -3.36 -14.47 19.69
CA LYS A 116 -2.45 -15.07 20.71
C LYS A 116 -1.47 -16.06 20.11
N THR A 117 -1.86 -16.74 19.03
CA THR A 117 -1.08 -17.78 18.37
C THR A 117 -0.51 -17.23 17.06
N ILE A 118 0.80 -17.44 16.83
CA ILE A 118 1.46 -17.07 15.58
C ILE A 118 1.05 -18.12 14.54
N THR A 119 0.00 -17.88 13.78
CA THR A 119 -0.29 -18.68 12.59
C THR A 119 0.73 -18.30 11.52
N GLU A 120 1.66 -19.20 11.22
CA GLU A 120 2.60 -19.02 10.11
C GLU A 120 1.83 -19.07 8.79
N THR A 121 1.96 -18.01 7.99
CA THR A 121 1.40 -17.99 6.64
C THR A 121 2.47 -18.53 5.70
N ILE A 122 2.24 -19.71 5.13
CA ILE A 122 3.15 -20.30 4.14
C ILE A 122 2.72 -19.81 2.74
N GLY A 123 3.65 -19.21 2.01
CA GLY A 123 3.38 -18.61 0.69
C GLY A 123 3.06 -17.11 0.77
N ASN A 124 2.42 -16.58 -0.27
CA ASN A 124 2.11 -15.14 -0.39
C ASN A 124 3.33 -14.20 -0.62
N ASN A 125 4.46 -14.76 -1.04
CA ASN A 125 5.71 -14.00 -1.26
C ASN A 125 5.80 -13.34 -2.65
N SER A 126 4.89 -13.66 -3.56
CA SER A 126 4.85 -13.13 -4.93
C SER A 126 3.57 -12.35 -5.19
N ILE A 127 3.61 -11.42 -6.17
CA ILE A 127 2.40 -10.69 -6.62
C ILE A 127 1.29 -11.67 -7.03
N ALA A 128 1.65 -12.79 -7.67
CA ALA A 128 0.69 -13.83 -8.05
C ALA A 128 0.03 -14.48 -6.83
N GLY A 129 0.80 -14.79 -5.78
CA GLY A 129 0.27 -15.35 -4.53
C GLY A 129 -0.63 -14.36 -3.78
N ILE A 130 -0.24 -13.09 -3.72
CA ILE A 130 -1.04 -12.01 -3.12
C ILE A 130 -2.34 -11.83 -3.88
N MET A 131 -2.27 -11.76 -5.21
CA MET A 131 -3.45 -11.63 -6.06
C MET A 131 -4.38 -12.84 -5.91
N ALA A 132 -3.86 -14.07 -5.90
CA ALA A 132 -4.69 -15.27 -5.71
C ALA A 132 -5.42 -15.25 -4.36
N THR A 133 -4.73 -14.82 -3.30
CA THR A 133 -5.30 -14.66 -1.96
C THR A 133 -6.40 -13.59 -1.96
N MET A 134 -6.15 -12.44 -2.57
CA MET A 134 -7.13 -11.36 -2.71
C MET A 134 -8.35 -11.78 -3.53
N MET A 135 -8.15 -12.45 -4.66
CA MET A 135 -9.24 -12.97 -5.50
C MET A 135 -10.13 -13.92 -4.71
N LYS A 136 -9.52 -14.87 -3.99
CA LYS A 136 -10.25 -15.83 -3.13
C LYS A 136 -11.03 -15.13 -2.02
N HIS A 137 -10.40 -14.18 -1.32
CA HIS A 137 -11.04 -13.51 -0.19
C HIS A 137 -12.07 -12.46 -0.62
N LEU A 138 -11.86 -11.72 -1.71
CA LEU A 138 -12.79 -10.70 -2.16
C LEU A 138 -13.84 -11.24 -3.14
N ASN A 139 -13.70 -12.49 -3.59
CA ASN A 139 -14.55 -13.13 -4.58
C ASN A 139 -14.67 -12.31 -5.87
N ILE A 140 -13.53 -11.78 -6.34
CA ILE A 140 -13.42 -10.98 -7.56
C ILE A 140 -12.77 -11.78 -8.68
N SER A 141 -13.12 -11.45 -9.92
CA SER A 141 -12.52 -12.10 -11.09
C SER A 141 -11.05 -11.71 -11.25
N TYR A 142 -10.28 -12.55 -11.95
CA TYR A 142 -8.89 -12.24 -12.30
C TYR A 142 -8.78 -10.88 -13.01
N ARG A 143 -9.69 -10.63 -13.96
CA ARG A 143 -9.67 -9.39 -14.76
C ARG A 143 -9.89 -8.17 -13.87
N ASP A 144 -10.80 -8.26 -12.90
CA ASP A 144 -11.08 -7.14 -12.00
C ASP A 144 -9.90 -6.89 -11.05
N ALA A 145 -9.33 -7.96 -10.48
CA ALA A 145 -8.15 -7.90 -9.63
C ALA A 145 -6.92 -7.36 -10.37
N PHE A 146 -6.71 -7.78 -11.62
CA PHE A 146 -5.52 -7.45 -12.38
C PHE A 146 -5.57 -6.04 -12.99
N GLU A 147 -6.75 -5.62 -13.49
CA GLU A 147 -6.87 -4.44 -14.35
C GLU A 147 -7.80 -3.33 -13.86
N LYS A 148 -8.80 -3.64 -13.02
CA LYS A 148 -9.89 -2.70 -12.72
C LYS A 148 -9.85 -2.09 -11.33
N VAL A 149 -9.36 -2.85 -10.34
CA VAL A 149 -9.21 -2.35 -8.97
C VAL A 149 -7.74 -2.09 -8.69
N ASN A 150 -7.42 -0.89 -8.20
CA ASN A 150 -6.04 -0.58 -7.85
C ASN A 150 -5.60 -1.39 -6.60
N TYR A 151 -4.30 -1.64 -6.50
CA TYR A 151 -3.76 -2.48 -5.45
C TYR A 151 -4.02 -1.96 -4.01
N PRO A 152 -3.84 -0.65 -3.71
CA PRO A 152 -4.18 -0.09 -2.40
C PRO A 152 -5.62 -0.30 -1.97
N THR A 153 -6.58 -0.14 -2.89
CA THR A 153 -7.99 -0.35 -2.61
C THR A 153 -8.28 -1.82 -2.35
N MET A 154 -7.69 -2.75 -3.12
CA MET A 154 -7.83 -4.19 -2.83
C MET A 154 -7.29 -4.55 -1.45
N MET A 155 -6.16 -3.96 -1.04
CA MET A 155 -5.61 -4.13 0.31
C MET A 155 -6.58 -3.62 1.37
N LEU A 156 -7.14 -2.42 1.19
CA LEU A 156 -8.13 -1.89 2.12
C LEU A 156 -9.36 -2.81 2.22
N MET A 157 -9.90 -3.25 1.09
CA MET A 157 -11.06 -4.14 1.05
C MET A 157 -10.77 -5.47 1.76
N MET A 158 -9.56 -6.01 1.63
CA MET A 158 -9.16 -7.25 2.30
C MET A 158 -9.04 -7.08 3.82
N ILE A 159 -8.50 -5.94 4.26
CA ILE A 159 -8.32 -5.64 5.69
C ILE A 159 -9.65 -5.29 6.37
N ASP A 160 -10.50 -4.51 5.69
CA ASP A 160 -11.80 -4.04 6.20
C ASP A 160 -12.93 -5.03 5.90
N LYS A 161 -12.62 -6.18 5.26
CA LYS A 161 -13.60 -7.21 4.98
C LYS A 161 -14.24 -7.67 6.29
N VAL A 162 -15.56 -7.60 6.36
CA VAL A 162 -16.35 -8.12 7.48
C VAL A 162 -16.01 -9.60 7.65
N ARG A 163 -15.49 -9.94 8.83
CA ARG A 163 -15.22 -11.33 9.24
C ARG A 163 -15.61 -11.51 10.69
N SER A 164 -16.09 -12.71 11.02
CA SER A 164 -16.20 -13.14 12.41
C SER A 164 -14.80 -13.38 12.97
N LEU A 165 -14.60 -13.05 14.25
CA LEU A 165 -13.40 -13.49 14.97
C LEU A 165 -13.53 -14.99 15.18
N VAL A 166 -12.53 -15.75 14.74
CA VAL A 166 -12.51 -17.21 14.89
C VAL A 166 -11.41 -17.60 15.88
N GLY A 167 -11.75 -18.42 16.88
CA GLY A 167 -10.80 -18.93 17.88
C GLY A 167 -10.28 -17.85 18.86
N ASP A 168 -8.96 -17.80 19.04
CA ASP A 168 -8.25 -16.95 20.02
C ASP A 168 -8.07 -15.47 19.59
N GLU A 169 -8.71 -15.03 18.51
CA GLU A 169 -8.65 -13.65 18.05
C GLU A 169 -9.46 -12.71 18.94
N LYS A 170 -8.78 -11.74 19.55
CA LYS A 170 -9.44 -10.67 20.33
C LYS A 170 -9.42 -9.36 19.56
N LYS A 171 -10.58 -8.73 19.40
CA LYS A 171 -10.70 -7.34 18.96
C LYS A 171 -9.99 -6.45 19.99
N ILE A 172 -9.08 -5.60 19.52
CA ILE A 172 -8.45 -4.60 20.37
C ILE A 172 -9.47 -3.49 20.59
N VAL A 173 -10.23 -3.59 21.68
CA VAL A 173 -11.02 -2.47 22.18
C VAL A 173 -10.03 -1.47 22.77
N LYS A 174 -9.93 -0.26 22.20
CA LYS A 174 -9.20 0.83 22.85
C LYS A 174 -9.88 1.08 24.20
N GLY A 175 -9.22 0.67 25.29
CA GLY A 175 -9.76 0.83 26.63
C GLY A 175 -10.06 2.30 26.90
N SER A 176 -11.25 2.56 27.45
CA SER A 176 -11.62 3.90 27.91
C SER A 176 -10.62 4.37 28.97
N GLY A 177 -10.33 5.67 29.03
CA GLY A 177 -9.44 6.22 30.06
C GLY A 177 -9.87 5.84 31.49
N LYS A 178 -11.17 5.62 31.71
CA LYS A 178 -11.74 5.09 32.96
C LYS A 178 -11.29 3.65 33.25
N GLU A 179 -11.25 2.76 32.25
CA GLU A 179 -10.76 1.38 32.42
C GLU A 179 -9.25 1.33 32.66
N MET A 180 -8.47 2.20 32.03
CA MET A 180 -7.04 2.29 32.28
C MET A 180 -6.73 2.80 33.69
N ALA A 181 -7.51 3.76 34.20
CA ALA A 181 -7.40 4.23 35.58
C ALA A 181 -7.78 3.14 36.60
N ALA A 182 -8.83 2.36 36.32
CA ALA A 182 -9.25 1.24 37.17
C ALA A 182 -8.18 0.12 37.24
N ARG A 183 -7.55 -0.23 36.11
CA ARG A 183 -6.45 -1.21 36.08
C ARG A 183 -5.20 -0.74 36.84
N ARG A 184 -4.89 0.56 36.82
CA ARG A 184 -3.79 1.12 37.63
C ARG A 184 -4.07 1.04 39.13
N ARG A 185 -5.33 1.26 39.55
CA ARG A 185 -5.73 1.13 40.96
C ARG A 185 -5.67 -0.32 41.46
N GLN A 186 -5.97 -1.30 40.62
CA GLN A 186 -5.87 -2.72 40.98
C GLN A 186 -4.42 -3.24 41.06
N LYS A 187 -3.46 -2.58 40.39
CA LYS A 187 -2.05 -3.01 40.40
C LYS A 187 -1.25 -2.48 41.61
N ASN A 188 -1.84 -1.54 42.36
CA ASN A 188 -1.27 -0.93 43.57
C ASN A 188 -1.93 -1.46 44.86
N LYS A 189 -2.69 -2.55 44.78
CA LYS A 189 -3.12 -3.38 45.91
C LYS A 189 -2.34 -4.68 45.86
#